data_AF-A0A9E0INV2-F1
#
_entry.id   AF-A0A9E0INV2-F1
#
_cell.length_a   1.000
_cell.length_b   1.000
_cell.length_c   1.000
_cell.angle_alpha   90.00
_cell.angle_beta   90.00
_cell.angle_gamma   90.00
#
_symmetry.space_group_name_H-M   'P 1'
#
loop_
_entity.id
_entity.type
_entity.pdbx_description
1 polymer ?
#
loop_
_entity_poly.entity_id
_entity_poly.type
_entity_poly.pdbx_seq_one_letter_code
_entity_poly.pdbx_strand_id
1 'polypeptide(L)'
;MLPTPTPAPIDPTLRQITVRAIVTGMLIGALLSLCNIYSGLKIGWSNNMSVTAALIAFAAWRGLALAGARPFTLLENNLNQTAASSAAAVSSAGLVAGVPALTMLTGYQFTWPVLATWVLSVCLVGIAVGVGLRRQMIEIQQLPFPSGIASAETLREIHAAGSGAAARVYVLLAAGAAAAGLKLVEKLAGLKAWLFPGTVHLGAAGPVSAGNLTFGVEPSLLMVGVGGLIGLRAGLSILFGGLVAYLVLGPLALAEGWVPRPTDPKVAAGAWFGPLNKWLLWPGVAMMVTASLTSFAFSWRSIAATFRRRDAGADVVDRGDVPLRWFVAGLVVATIFSVIMQRTLFGIGVFIAFLGVLLSFVLAMVGARVSGETNTTPIGAMGKVTQLVFGALTPGQVAPNLMAANVTGGAASQCADLMHDFKTGYLVGALARYQAIAQIFGALAGALVGSAAYLILIPDPATQLITTEWPAPAVATWKAVAEIFAQGFHALPAFTPLAAAIGGAVGIALAIAEKLAPAAIRRFLPSASAIGLAFVLPFYNSLQMCFGAVLAAVLTRYARSWSERFLVAAAAGIIAGESLMGVGISIQALFT
;
A
#
# COMPACT_ATOMS: atom_id res chain seq x y z
N MET A 1 25.34 -8.71 10.73
CA MET A 1 24.82 -8.85 9.35
C MET A 1 24.79 -10.35 9.06
N LEU A 2 23.62 -10.92 8.79
CA LEU A 2 23.55 -12.30 8.30
C LEU A 2 24.30 -12.38 6.96
N PRO A 3 25.06 -13.45 6.67
CA PRO A 3 25.72 -13.60 5.38
C PRO A 3 24.67 -13.52 4.27
N THR A 4 24.96 -12.75 3.21
CA THR A 4 24.08 -12.67 2.05
C THR A 4 23.91 -14.09 1.48
N PRO A 5 22.67 -14.60 1.38
CA PRO A 5 22.47 -15.99 0.98
C PRO A 5 23.05 -16.20 -0.43
N THR A 6 23.86 -17.25 -0.56
CA THR A 6 24.54 -17.59 -1.81
C THR A 6 23.49 -17.91 -2.88
N PRO A 7 23.68 -17.39 -4.10
CA PRO A 7 22.68 -17.54 -5.15
C PRO A 7 22.72 -18.96 -5.73
N ALA A 8 21.56 -19.61 -5.87
CA ALA A 8 21.47 -20.98 -6.36
C ALA A 8 21.96 -21.09 -7.82
N PRO A 9 22.58 -22.22 -8.22
CA PRO A 9 22.96 -22.44 -9.63
C PRO A 9 21.73 -22.48 -10.53
N ILE A 10 21.88 -21.99 -11.77
CA ILE A 10 20.82 -22.05 -12.77
C ILE A 10 20.88 -23.42 -13.43
N ASP A 11 19.78 -24.16 -13.38
CA ASP A 11 19.60 -25.36 -14.16
C ASP A 11 18.77 -25.04 -15.44
N PRO A 12 19.39 -24.98 -16.62
CA PRO A 12 18.70 -24.67 -17.87
C PRO A 12 17.77 -25.80 -18.35
N THR A 13 17.86 -27.00 -17.76
CA THR A 13 17.02 -28.16 -18.14
C THR A 13 15.65 -28.14 -17.46
N LEU A 14 15.52 -27.41 -16.35
CA LEU A 14 14.26 -27.28 -15.63
C LEU A 14 13.31 -26.32 -16.37
N ARG A 15 12.13 -26.81 -16.74
CA ARG A 15 11.04 -25.96 -17.25
C ARG A 15 10.60 -24.97 -16.16
N GLN A 16 10.96 -23.71 -16.34
CA GLN A 16 10.60 -22.63 -15.41
C GLN A 16 9.27 -21.99 -15.81
N ILE A 17 9.16 -21.56 -17.07
CA ILE A 17 7.96 -20.91 -17.61
C ILE A 17 6.94 -21.94 -18.08
N THR A 18 5.78 -21.97 -17.43
CA THR A 18 4.65 -22.81 -17.81
C THR A 18 3.36 -22.01 -17.81
N VAL A 19 2.44 -22.36 -18.70
CA VAL A 19 1.12 -21.71 -18.78
C VAL A 19 0.39 -21.81 -17.44
N ARG A 20 0.49 -22.97 -16.78
CA ARG A 20 -0.13 -23.18 -15.46
C ARG A 20 0.42 -22.25 -14.39
N ALA A 21 1.73 -21.95 -14.37
CA ALA A 21 2.33 -21.03 -13.41
C ALA A 21 1.82 -19.59 -13.63
N ILE A 22 1.80 -19.13 -14.88
CA ILE A 22 1.32 -17.78 -15.23
C ILE A 22 -0.17 -17.64 -14.90
N VAL A 23 -1.00 -18.57 -15.36
CA VAL A 23 -2.46 -18.52 -15.15
C VAL A 23 -2.81 -18.61 -13.67
N THR A 24 -2.15 -19.50 -12.91
CA THR A 24 -2.36 -19.57 -11.46
C THR A 24 -1.97 -18.25 -10.79
N GLY A 25 -0.84 -17.66 -11.20
CA GLY A 25 -0.38 -16.38 -10.66
C GLY A 25 -1.33 -15.23 -10.97
N MET A 26 -1.89 -15.19 -12.19
CA MET A 26 -2.92 -14.23 -12.57
C MET A 26 -4.19 -14.38 -11.74
N LEU A 27 -4.67 -15.61 -11.50
CA LEU A 27 -5.88 -15.87 -10.73
C LEU A 27 -5.71 -15.56 -9.24
N ILE A 28 -4.62 -16.03 -8.62
CA ILE A 28 -4.31 -15.74 -7.22
C ILE A 28 -4.02 -14.24 -7.06
N GLY A 29 -3.27 -13.66 -7.98
CA GLY A 29 -2.97 -12.23 -8.01
C GLY A 29 -4.21 -11.36 -8.14
N ALA A 30 -5.15 -11.74 -9.00
CA ALA A 30 -6.45 -11.08 -9.12
C ALA A 30 -7.18 -11.06 -7.77
N LEU A 31 -7.25 -12.20 -7.07
CA LEU A 31 -7.84 -12.25 -5.73
C LEU A 31 -7.10 -11.37 -4.70
N LEU A 32 -5.76 -11.42 -4.70
CA LEU A 32 -4.95 -10.63 -3.76
C LEU A 32 -5.01 -9.13 -4.06
N SER A 33 -5.26 -8.74 -5.30
CA SER A 33 -5.50 -7.35 -5.67
C SER A 33 -6.75 -6.79 -5.01
N LEU A 34 -7.82 -7.59 -4.88
CA LEU A 34 -9.03 -7.24 -4.13
C LEU A 34 -8.69 -6.90 -2.67
N CYS A 35 -7.85 -7.74 -2.04
CA CYS A 35 -7.42 -7.53 -0.67
C CYS A 35 -6.67 -6.20 -0.51
N ASN A 36 -5.72 -5.93 -1.39
CA ASN A 36 -4.90 -4.71 -1.32
C ASN A 36 -5.70 -3.44 -1.66
N ILE A 37 -6.73 -3.53 -2.51
CA ILE A 37 -7.61 -2.39 -2.79
C ILE A 37 -8.53 -2.12 -1.59
N TYR A 38 -9.19 -3.15 -1.08
CA TYR A 38 -10.08 -3.02 0.10
C TYR A 38 -9.32 -2.50 1.32
N SER A 39 -8.23 -3.18 1.69
CA SER A 39 -7.41 -2.76 2.81
C SER A 39 -6.77 -1.40 2.55
N GLY A 40 -6.27 -1.14 1.34
CA GLY A 40 -5.66 0.14 0.96
C GLY A 40 -6.61 1.34 1.06
N LEU A 41 -7.89 1.17 0.71
CA LEU A 41 -8.93 2.19 0.92
C LEU A 41 -9.29 2.38 2.40
N LYS A 42 -9.09 1.37 3.26
CA LYS A 42 -9.30 1.51 4.71
C LYS A 42 -8.10 2.10 5.46
N ILE A 43 -6.87 1.68 5.12
CA ILE A 43 -5.65 2.01 5.88
C ILE A 43 -4.68 2.95 5.17
N GLY A 44 -4.73 3.06 3.83
CA GLY A 44 -3.91 3.97 3.04
C GLY A 44 -2.58 3.42 2.51
N TRP A 45 -2.31 2.13 2.63
CA TRP A 45 -1.16 1.48 1.98
C TRP A 45 -1.48 0.05 1.58
N SER A 46 -0.61 -0.51 0.74
CA SER A 46 -0.66 -1.89 0.27
C SER A 46 0.44 -2.73 0.93
N ASN A 47 0.22 -4.04 1.01
CA ASN A 47 1.17 -4.99 1.55
C ASN A 47 1.75 -5.87 0.43
N ASN A 48 3.01 -6.28 0.56
CA ASN A 48 3.61 -7.25 -0.35
C ASN A 48 2.95 -8.63 -0.12
N MET A 49 2.36 -9.21 -1.17
CA MET A 49 1.59 -10.45 -1.10
C MET A 49 2.34 -11.68 -1.64
N SER A 50 3.65 -11.57 -1.86
CA SER A 50 4.49 -12.61 -2.45
C SER A 50 4.48 -13.92 -1.65
N VAL A 51 4.73 -13.84 -0.34
CA VAL A 51 4.73 -15.01 0.56
C VAL A 51 3.35 -15.68 0.56
N THR A 52 2.29 -14.89 0.73
CA THR A 52 0.91 -15.35 0.69
C THR A 52 0.59 -16.06 -0.62
N ALA A 53 0.96 -15.48 -1.76
CA ALA A 53 0.73 -16.06 -3.09
C ALA A 53 1.45 -17.40 -3.26
N ALA A 54 2.72 -17.51 -2.82
CA ALA A 54 3.50 -18.73 -2.90
C ALA A 54 2.88 -19.86 -2.05
N LEU A 55 2.38 -19.53 -0.85
CA LEU A 55 1.73 -20.48 0.05
C LEU A 55 0.38 -20.97 -0.50
N ILE A 56 -0.47 -20.06 -1.01
CA ILE A 56 -1.77 -20.41 -1.60
C ILE A 56 -1.58 -21.31 -2.82
N ALA A 57 -0.66 -20.96 -3.73
CA ALA A 57 -0.40 -21.76 -4.92
C ALA A 57 0.14 -23.14 -4.57
N PHE A 58 1.06 -23.23 -3.60
CA PHE A 58 1.58 -24.51 -3.13
C PHE A 58 0.47 -25.38 -2.55
N ALA A 59 -0.40 -24.82 -1.71
CA ALA A 59 -1.53 -25.53 -1.11
C ALA A 59 -2.52 -26.02 -2.19
N ALA A 60 -2.87 -25.15 -3.14
CA ALA A 60 -3.78 -25.48 -4.23
C ALA A 60 -3.25 -26.65 -5.09
N TRP A 61 -2.00 -26.58 -5.53
CA TRP A 61 -1.41 -27.61 -6.38
C TRP A 61 -1.04 -28.90 -5.65
N ARG A 62 -0.75 -28.84 -4.33
CA ARG A 62 -0.67 -30.06 -3.51
C ARG A 62 -2.02 -30.73 -3.33
N GLY A 63 -3.09 -29.95 -3.12
CA GLY A 63 -4.46 -30.48 -3.06
C GLY A 63 -4.87 -31.13 -4.39
N LEU A 64 -4.63 -30.45 -5.51
CA LEU A 64 -4.88 -31.00 -6.85
C LEU A 64 -4.04 -32.23 -7.18
N ALA A 65 -2.86 -32.40 -6.56
CA ALA A 65 -2.07 -33.61 -6.71
C ALA A 65 -2.77 -34.86 -6.16
N LEU A 66 -3.65 -34.71 -5.17
CA LEU A 66 -4.54 -35.79 -4.71
C LEU A 66 -5.53 -36.23 -5.80
N ALA A 67 -5.86 -35.33 -6.73
CA ALA A 67 -6.70 -35.59 -7.90
C ALA A 67 -5.90 -35.94 -9.17
N GLY A 68 -4.60 -36.25 -9.04
CA GLY A 68 -3.73 -36.68 -10.15
C GLY A 68 -3.00 -35.56 -10.91
N ALA A 69 -3.14 -34.30 -10.51
CA ALA A 69 -2.35 -33.21 -11.10
C ALA A 69 -0.88 -33.27 -10.67
N ARG A 70 0.03 -32.80 -11.53
CA ARG A 70 1.44 -32.69 -11.13
C ARG A 70 1.62 -31.52 -10.16
N PRO A 71 2.29 -31.69 -9.01
CA PRO A 71 2.57 -30.58 -8.11
C PRO A 71 3.42 -29.52 -8.82
N PHE A 72 3.37 -28.29 -8.30
CA PHE A 72 4.26 -27.23 -8.74
C PHE A 72 5.70 -27.55 -8.34
N THR A 73 6.62 -27.28 -9.26
CA THR A 73 8.04 -27.17 -8.91
C THR A 73 8.30 -25.87 -8.17
N LEU A 74 9.48 -25.75 -7.55
CA LEU A 74 9.91 -24.52 -6.91
C LEU A 74 9.91 -23.33 -7.87
N LEU A 75 10.45 -23.52 -9.09
CA LEU A 75 10.59 -22.45 -10.08
C LEU A 75 9.25 -22.04 -10.69
N GLU A 76 8.31 -22.98 -10.88
CA GLU A 76 6.95 -22.63 -11.28
C GLU A 76 6.22 -21.83 -10.20
N ASN A 77 6.40 -22.19 -8.92
CA ASN A 77 5.80 -21.43 -7.83
C ASN A 77 6.42 -20.02 -7.72
N ASN A 78 7.72 -19.86 -8.01
CA ASN A 78 8.36 -18.54 -8.07
C ASN A 78 7.77 -17.66 -9.19
N LEU A 79 7.54 -18.20 -10.40
CA LEU A 79 6.91 -17.43 -11.48
C LEU A 79 5.45 -17.09 -11.17
N ASN A 80 4.70 -18.04 -10.62
CA ASN A 80 3.36 -17.80 -10.10
C ASN A 80 3.35 -16.66 -9.07
N GLN A 81 4.28 -16.70 -8.11
CA GLN A 81 4.40 -15.69 -7.06
C GLN A 81 4.73 -14.30 -7.64
N THR A 82 5.61 -14.24 -8.65
CA THR A 82 5.93 -12.99 -9.37
C THR A 82 4.68 -12.40 -10.05
N ALA A 83 3.95 -13.21 -10.83
CA ALA A 83 2.70 -12.76 -11.45
C ALA A 83 1.65 -12.32 -10.41
N ALA A 84 1.52 -13.07 -9.32
CA ALA A 84 0.55 -12.75 -8.27
C ALA A 84 0.92 -11.47 -7.49
N SER A 85 2.20 -11.25 -7.19
CA SER A 85 2.67 -10.04 -6.51
C SER A 85 2.43 -8.81 -7.36
N SER A 86 2.78 -8.89 -8.66
CA SER A 86 2.53 -7.82 -9.62
C SER A 86 1.06 -7.42 -9.67
N ALA A 87 0.14 -8.40 -9.73
CA ALA A 87 -1.29 -8.14 -9.74
C ALA A 87 -1.77 -7.48 -8.45
N ALA A 88 -1.25 -7.92 -7.29
CA ALA A 88 -1.61 -7.36 -5.99
C ALA A 88 -1.07 -5.92 -5.79
N ALA A 89 0.08 -5.61 -6.36
CA ALA A 89 0.74 -4.30 -6.29
C ALA A 89 0.03 -3.22 -7.13
N VAL A 90 -0.84 -3.62 -8.09
CA VAL A 90 -1.68 -2.73 -8.91
C VAL A 90 -2.52 -1.74 -8.10
N SER A 91 -2.92 -2.10 -6.86
CA SER A 91 -3.57 -1.17 -5.93
C SER A 91 -2.87 0.20 -5.84
N SER A 92 -1.54 0.20 -5.90
CA SER A 92 -0.70 1.40 -5.78
C SER A 92 -0.51 2.16 -7.10
N ALA A 93 -1.01 1.64 -8.22
CA ALA A 93 -1.06 2.31 -9.53
C ALA A 93 -2.21 3.33 -9.64
N GLY A 94 -2.82 3.68 -8.51
CA GLY A 94 -3.73 4.81 -8.36
C GLY A 94 -5.07 4.48 -7.74
N LEU A 95 -5.46 3.20 -7.72
CA LEU A 95 -6.77 2.75 -7.27
C LEU A 95 -7.08 3.10 -5.80
N VAL A 96 -6.06 3.26 -4.96
CA VAL A 96 -6.23 3.61 -3.53
C VAL A 96 -5.77 5.03 -3.20
N ALA A 97 -5.40 5.84 -4.20
CA ALA A 97 -4.83 7.17 -3.98
C ALA A 97 -5.19 8.16 -5.09
N GLY A 98 -4.39 8.25 -6.16
CA GLY A 98 -4.49 9.31 -7.16
C GLY A 98 -5.79 9.30 -7.98
N VAL A 99 -6.28 8.12 -8.36
CA VAL A 99 -7.52 7.97 -9.16
C VAL A 99 -8.75 8.47 -8.39
N PRO A 100 -9.08 7.95 -7.20
CA PRO A 100 -10.20 8.47 -6.42
C PRO A 100 -10.02 9.95 -6.06
N ALA A 101 -8.80 10.41 -5.77
CA ALA A 101 -8.56 11.83 -5.48
C ALA A 101 -8.89 12.73 -6.68
N LEU A 102 -8.61 12.27 -7.90
CA LEU A 102 -8.98 12.98 -9.13
C LEU A 102 -10.50 13.04 -9.27
N THR A 103 -11.17 11.89 -9.17
CA THR A 103 -12.64 11.83 -9.30
C THR A 103 -13.34 12.72 -8.25
N MET A 104 -12.83 12.76 -7.02
CA MET A 104 -13.36 13.64 -5.97
C MET A 104 -13.21 15.15 -6.28
N LEU A 105 -12.17 15.55 -7.02
CA LEU A 105 -11.91 16.96 -7.32
C LEU A 105 -12.48 17.42 -8.65
N THR A 106 -12.60 16.52 -9.64
CA THR A 106 -13.02 16.88 -11.00
C THR A 106 -14.38 16.30 -11.40
N GLY A 107 -14.91 15.35 -10.63
CA GLY A 107 -16.11 14.59 -11.00
C GLY A 107 -15.88 13.61 -12.16
N TYR A 108 -14.63 13.41 -12.61
CA TYR A 108 -14.33 12.51 -13.73
C TYR A 108 -14.57 11.05 -13.33
N GLN A 109 -15.56 10.42 -13.96
CA GLN A 109 -15.91 9.02 -13.75
C GLN A 109 -15.26 8.14 -14.81
N PHE A 110 -14.55 7.10 -14.37
CA PHE A 110 -13.90 6.16 -15.27
C PHE A 110 -14.84 5.01 -15.64
N THR A 111 -14.86 4.64 -16.92
CA THR A 111 -15.39 3.32 -17.31
C THR A 111 -14.35 2.23 -17.01
N TRP A 112 -14.80 1.00 -16.77
CA TRP A 112 -13.91 -0.11 -16.47
C TRP A 112 -12.77 -0.32 -17.48
N PRO A 113 -13.01 -0.34 -18.81
CA PRO A 113 -11.93 -0.53 -19.79
C PRO A 113 -10.90 0.60 -19.75
N VAL A 114 -11.36 1.84 -19.55
CA VAL A 114 -10.49 3.02 -19.48
C VAL A 114 -9.61 2.97 -18.24
N LEU A 115 -10.19 2.67 -17.08
CA LEU A 115 -9.44 2.56 -15.83
C LEU A 115 -8.42 1.42 -15.89
N ALA A 116 -8.82 0.25 -16.38
CA ALA A 116 -7.91 -0.89 -16.53
C ALA A 116 -6.73 -0.57 -17.47
N THR A 117 -7.00 0.13 -18.58
CA THR A 117 -5.96 0.54 -19.53
C THR A 117 -5.01 1.58 -18.90
N TRP A 118 -5.54 2.55 -18.16
CA TRP A 118 -4.75 3.54 -17.42
C TRP A 118 -3.83 2.88 -16.40
N VAL A 119 -4.40 2.01 -15.56
CA VAL A 119 -3.68 1.29 -14.51
C VAL A 119 -2.58 0.41 -15.09
N LEU A 120 -2.85 -0.31 -16.19
CA LEU A 120 -1.85 -1.08 -16.91
C LEU A 120 -0.72 -0.20 -17.43
N SER A 121 -1.03 0.97 -17.99
CA SER A 121 -0.01 1.91 -18.49
C SER A 121 0.97 2.34 -17.40
N VAL A 122 0.46 2.67 -16.21
CA VAL A 122 1.28 3.03 -15.04
C VAL A 122 2.13 1.84 -14.59
N CYS A 123 1.57 0.62 -14.62
CA CYS A 123 2.31 -0.56 -14.20
C CYS A 123 3.48 -0.88 -15.13
N LEU A 124 3.28 -0.75 -16.45
CA LEU A 124 4.30 -1.02 -17.45
C LEU A 124 5.49 -0.06 -17.33
N VAL A 125 5.26 1.21 -16.95
CA VAL A 125 6.34 2.18 -16.65
C VAL A 125 7.25 1.64 -15.55
N GLY A 126 6.68 1.17 -14.43
CA GLY A 126 7.46 0.61 -13.32
C GLY A 126 8.18 -0.69 -13.65
N ILE A 127 7.51 -1.58 -14.40
CA ILE A 127 8.11 -2.85 -14.85
C ILE A 127 9.30 -2.59 -15.76
N ALA A 128 9.17 -1.66 -16.73
CA ALA A 128 10.25 -1.31 -17.65
C ALA A 128 11.48 -0.77 -16.90
N VAL A 129 11.27 0.14 -15.94
CA VAL A 129 12.37 0.64 -15.08
C VAL A 129 13.00 -0.50 -14.28
N GLY A 130 12.19 -1.35 -13.65
CA GLY A 130 12.69 -2.46 -12.84
C GLY A 130 13.58 -3.40 -13.63
N VAL A 131 13.18 -3.79 -14.84
CA VAL A 131 14.01 -4.63 -15.73
C VAL A 131 15.42 -4.06 -15.92
N GLY A 132 15.55 -2.74 -16.12
CA GLY A 132 16.85 -2.10 -16.30
C GLY A 132 17.71 -2.04 -15.04
N LEU A 133 17.11 -2.06 -13.85
CA LEU A 133 17.83 -1.93 -12.57
C LEU A 133 18.33 -3.26 -12.01
N ARG A 134 17.78 -4.38 -12.46
CA ARG A 134 18.06 -5.71 -11.91
C ARG A 134 19.56 -5.97 -11.78
N ARG A 135 20.30 -5.88 -12.88
CA ARG A 135 21.74 -6.19 -12.91
C ARG A 135 22.51 -5.32 -11.91
N GLN A 136 22.20 -4.03 -11.87
CA GLN A 136 22.86 -3.10 -10.97
C GLN A 136 22.54 -3.38 -9.50
N MET A 137 21.27 -3.57 -9.15
CA MET A 137 20.82 -3.63 -7.75
C MET A 137 20.90 -5.03 -7.13
N ILE A 138 20.65 -6.07 -7.92
CA ILE A 138 20.58 -7.46 -7.45
C ILE A 138 21.93 -8.16 -7.57
N GLU A 139 22.63 -7.99 -8.69
CA GLU A 139 23.86 -8.76 -8.98
C GLU A 139 25.12 -8.00 -8.59
N ILE A 140 25.25 -6.73 -8.99
CA ILE A 140 26.45 -5.92 -8.75
C ILE A 140 26.45 -5.34 -7.34
N GLN A 141 25.39 -4.63 -6.94
CA GLN A 141 25.30 -4.01 -5.62
C GLN A 141 24.85 -4.99 -4.53
N GLN A 142 24.23 -6.12 -4.90
CA GLN A 142 23.70 -7.15 -4.00
C GLN A 142 22.88 -6.58 -2.85
N LEU A 143 21.97 -5.63 -3.15
CA LEU A 143 21.06 -5.09 -2.15
C LEU A 143 20.23 -6.22 -1.50
N PRO A 144 19.87 -6.07 -0.22
CA PRO A 144 19.24 -7.16 0.53
C PRO A 144 17.84 -7.48 0.02
N PHE A 145 16.99 -6.47 -0.26
CA PHE A 145 15.57 -6.65 -0.60
C PHE A 145 14.87 -7.64 0.34
N PRO A 146 14.67 -7.29 1.63
CA PRO A 146 14.30 -8.25 2.68
C PRO A 146 13.07 -9.10 2.41
N SER A 147 11.97 -8.53 1.87
CA SER A 147 10.78 -9.31 1.47
C SER A 147 11.09 -10.35 0.40
N GLY A 148 12.04 -10.09 -0.51
CA GLY A 148 12.45 -11.05 -1.53
C GLY A 148 13.27 -12.21 -0.94
N ILE A 149 14.10 -11.94 0.07
CA ILE A 149 14.79 -12.98 0.85
C ILE A 149 13.75 -13.86 1.56
N ALA A 150 12.81 -13.25 2.28
CA ALA A 150 11.76 -13.97 3.00
C ALA A 150 10.88 -14.84 2.08
N SER A 151 10.56 -14.34 0.88
CA SER A 151 9.86 -15.11 -0.16
C SER A 151 10.69 -16.30 -0.65
N ALA A 152 12.01 -16.12 -0.86
CA ALA A 152 12.89 -17.20 -1.29
C ALA A 152 13.04 -18.28 -0.21
N GLU A 153 13.20 -17.88 1.05
CA GLU A 153 13.27 -18.79 2.19
C GLU A 153 11.97 -19.57 2.33
N THR A 154 10.81 -18.90 2.22
CA THR A 154 9.51 -19.57 2.24
C THR A 154 9.37 -20.57 1.09
N LEU A 155 9.71 -20.19 -0.14
CA LEU A 155 9.67 -21.08 -1.30
C LEU A 155 10.57 -22.31 -1.11
N ARG A 156 11.77 -22.14 -0.57
CA ARG A 156 12.65 -23.27 -0.26
C ARG A 156 12.08 -24.15 0.86
N GLU A 157 11.58 -23.55 1.94
CA GLU A 157 11.02 -24.29 3.08
C GLU A 157 9.82 -25.15 2.66
N ILE A 158 8.88 -24.60 1.88
CA ILE A 158 7.67 -25.33 1.45
C ILE A 158 7.98 -26.47 0.49
N HIS A 159 9.02 -26.33 -0.34
CA HIS A 159 9.43 -27.37 -1.29
C HIS A 159 10.45 -28.36 -0.71
N ALA A 160 11.15 -28.02 0.39
CA ALA A 160 12.12 -28.89 1.06
C ALA A 160 11.53 -29.71 2.22
N ALA A 161 10.54 -29.21 2.98
CA ALA A 161 10.05 -29.85 4.20
C ALA A 161 8.50 -29.87 4.29
N GLY A 162 7.92 -31.07 4.42
CA GLY A 162 6.46 -31.26 4.35
C GLY A 162 5.64 -30.77 5.56
N SER A 163 6.19 -30.67 6.77
CA SER A 163 5.40 -30.43 7.99
C SER A 163 5.36 -28.95 8.45
N GLY A 164 6.47 -28.22 8.37
CA GLY A 164 6.55 -26.81 8.82
C GLY A 164 5.79 -25.83 7.94
N ALA A 165 5.83 -26.07 6.63
CA ALA A 165 5.12 -25.29 5.63
C ALA A 165 3.60 -25.47 5.70
N ALA A 166 3.14 -26.71 5.89
CA ALA A 166 1.73 -27.03 6.03
C ALA A 166 1.10 -26.30 7.22
N ALA A 167 1.82 -26.18 8.35
CA ALA A 167 1.34 -25.44 9.51
C ALA A 167 1.15 -23.94 9.22
N ARG A 168 2.07 -23.29 8.49
CA ARG A 168 1.93 -21.86 8.15
C ARG A 168 0.76 -21.61 7.19
N VAL A 169 0.60 -22.48 6.19
CA VAL A 169 -0.57 -22.47 5.29
C VAL A 169 -1.85 -22.64 6.10
N TYR A 170 -1.90 -23.61 7.00
CA TYR A 170 -3.06 -23.86 7.85
C TYR A 170 -3.41 -22.64 8.69
N VAL A 171 -2.44 -22.02 9.38
CA VAL A 171 -2.68 -20.81 10.18
C VAL A 171 -3.21 -19.67 9.32
N LEU A 172 -2.64 -19.44 8.13
CA LEU A 172 -3.12 -18.40 7.21
C LEU A 172 -4.57 -18.65 6.79
N LEU A 173 -4.89 -19.88 6.35
CA LEU A 173 -6.24 -20.23 5.91
C LEU A 173 -7.26 -20.22 7.05
N ALA A 174 -6.89 -20.73 8.23
CA ALA A 174 -7.76 -20.76 9.40
C ALA A 174 -8.04 -19.34 9.91
N ALA A 175 -7.02 -18.49 10.00
CA ALA A 175 -7.18 -17.10 10.39
C ALA A 175 -7.99 -16.31 9.36
N GLY A 176 -7.79 -16.59 8.06
CA GLY A 176 -8.60 -16.02 6.99
C GLY A 176 -10.05 -16.46 7.03
N ALA A 177 -10.32 -17.75 7.19
CA ALA A 177 -11.68 -18.28 7.31
C ALA A 177 -12.41 -17.71 8.54
N ALA A 178 -11.71 -17.58 9.68
CA ALA A 178 -12.26 -16.96 10.89
C ALA A 178 -12.62 -15.48 10.67
N ALA A 179 -11.74 -14.70 10.03
CA ALA A 179 -11.99 -13.30 9.74
C ALA A 179 -13.11 -13.11 8.71
N ALA A 180 -13.16 -13.93 7.65
CA ALA A 180 -14.25 -13.92 6.68
C ALA A 180 -15.59 -14.30 7.35
N GLY A 181 -15.58 -15.32 8.20
CA GLY A 181 -16.76 -15.77 8.95
C GLY A 181 -17.30 -14.69 9.88
N LEU A 182 -16.43 -14.01 10.63
CA LEU A 182 -16.85 -12.88 11.47
C LEU A 182 -17.45 -11.74 10.62
N LYS A 183 -16.80 -11.40 9.50
CA LYS A 183 -17.30 -10.35 8.60
C LYS A 183 -18.68 -10.67 8.01
N LEU A 184 -18.94 -11.95 7.72
CA LEU A 184 -20.25 -12.40 7.28
C LEU A 184 -21.30 -12.30 8.41
N VAL A 185 -20.94 -12.69 9.64
CA VAL A 185 -21.81 -12.55 10.81
C VAL A 185 -22.15 -11.08 11.06
N GLU A 186 -21.19 -10.17 10.93
CA GLU A 186 -21.44 -8.73 11.04
C GLU A 186 -22.52 -8.26 10.08
N LYS A 187 -22.45 -8.68 8.81
CA LYS A 187 -23.46 -8.33 7.81
C LYS A 187 -24.81 -8.94 8.14
N LEU A 188 -24.86 -10.23 8.45
CA LEU A 188 -26.12 -10.96 8.65
C LEU A 188 -26.85 -10.55 9.94
N ALA A 189 -26.10 -10.29 11.01
CA ALA A 189 -26.66 -9.83 12.29
C ALA A 189 -26.78 -8.29 12.38
N GLY A 190 -26.33 -7.56 11.36
CA GLY A 190 -26.35 -6.09 11.35
C GLY A 190 -25.51 -5.48 12.49
N LEU A 191 -24.39 -6.13 12.86
CA LEU A 191 -23.52 -5.66 13.93
C LEU A 191 -22.84 -4.36 13.48
N LYS A 192 -23.11 -3.27 14.20
CA LYS A 192 -22.46 -1.97 14.00
C LYS A 192 -21.37 -1.78 15.05
N ALA A 193 -20.53 -0.78 14.83
CA ALA A 193 -19.56 -0.34 15.83
C ALA A 193 -20.27 -0.05 17.16
N TRP A 194 -19.78 -0.66 18.23
CA TRP A 194 -20.26 -0.42 19.58
C TRP A 194 -19.60 0.85 20.11
N LEU A 195 -20.35 1.94 20.10
CA LEU A 195 -19.89 3.25 20.56
C LEU A 195 -19.99 3.32 22.09
N PHE A 196 -18.96 3.90 22.72
CA PHE A 196 -18.93 4.01 24.17
C PHE A 196 -19.96 5.02 24.68
N PRO A 197 -20.65 4.72 25.80
CA PRO A 197 -21.55 5.67 26.44
C PRO A 197 -20.74 6.79 27.10
N GLY A 198 -21.31 8.00 27.15
CA GLY A 198 -20.73 9.15 27.85
C GLY A 198 -20.88 10.44 27.05
N THR A 199 -21.26 11.52 27.72
CA THR A 199 -21.41 12.85 27.14
C THR A 199 -20.57 13.86 27.90
N VAL A 200 -19.88 14.73 27.17
CA VAL A 200 -19.10 15.83 27.72
C VAL A 200 -19.73 17.13 27.22
N HIS A 201 -19.90 18.11 28.10
CA HIS A 201 -20.37 19.44 27.74
C HIS A 201 -19.18 20.33 27.41
N LEU A 202 -19.08 20.76 26.14
CA LEU A 202 -17.98 21.59 25.65
C LEU A 202 -18.36 23.08 25.64
N GLY A 203 -18.71 23.63 26.80
CA GLY A 203 -19.06 25.05 26.93
C GLY A 203 -20.10 25.51 25.90
N ALA A 204 -19.79 26.55 25.13
CA ALA A 204 -20.65 27.12 24.08
C ALA A 204 -20.96 26.16 22.93
N ALA A 205 -20.14 25.13 22.68
CA ALA A 205 -20.50 24.09 21.73
C ALA A 205 -21.69 23.28 22.24
N GLY A 206 -21.82 23.00 23.55
CA GLY A 206 -22.87 22.13 24.10
C GLY A 206 -22.45 20.66 24.21
N PRO A 207 -23.38 19.71 24.40
CA PRO A 207 -23.05 18.31 24.65
C PRO A 207 -22.46 17.64 23.41
N VAL A 208 -21.44 16.79 23.61
CA VAL A 208 -20.85 15.91 22.62
C VAL A 208 -20.68 14.53 23.25
N SER A 209 -21.17 13.48 22.60
CA SER A 209 -21.00 12.12 23.10
C SER A 209 -19.66 11.51 22.67
N ALA A 210 -19.17 10.54 23.44
CA ALA A 210 -18.01 9.73 23.07
C ALA A 210 -18.23 9.06 21.70
N GLY A 211 -19.44 8.57 21.43
CA GLY A 211 -19.83 8.04 20.13
C GLY A 211 -19.75 9.04 18.98
N ASN A 212 -20.13 10.30 19.19
CA ASN A 212 -19.96 11.35 18.18
C ASN A 212 -18.49 11.55 17.81
N LEU A 213 -17.59 11.41 18.79
CA LEU A 213 -16.14 11.49 18.60
C LEU A 213 -15.52 10.15 18.17
N THR A 214 -16.32 9.18 17.72
CA THR A 214 -15.89 7.86 17.24
C THR A 214 -15.25 6.96 18.30
N PHE A 215 -15.45 7.23 19.59
CA PHE A 215 -15.02 6.32 20.65
C PHE A 215 -15.91 5.07 20.66
N GLY A 216 -15.28 3.92 20.46
CA GLY A 216 -15.98 2.65 20.41
C GLY A 216 -15.09 1.51 19.95
N VAL A 217 -15.72 0.37 19.67
CA VAL A 217 -15.09 -0.81 19.10
C VAL A 217 -15.94 -1.29 17.93
N GLU A 218 -15.34 -1.39 16.74
CA GLU A 218 -15.95 -2.05 15.59
C GLU A 218 -15.69 -3.56 15.64
N PRO A 219 -16.62 -4.42 15.21
CA PRO A 219 -16.26 -5.78 14.84
C PRO A 219 -15.46 -5.70 13.52
N SER A 220 -14.14 -5.53 13.59
CA SER A 220 -13.26 -5.63 12.42
C SER A 220 -11.94 -6.20 12.88
N LEU A 221 -11.62 -7.41 12.41
CA LEU A 221 -10.35 -8.05 12.70
C LEU A 221 -9.24 -7.52 11.79
N LEU A 222 -9.57 -6.89 10.67
CA LEU A 222 -8.62 -6.29 9.74
C LEU A 222 -7.73 -5.27 10.46
N MET A 223 -8.31 -4.37 11.26
CA MET A 223 -7.53 -3.38 12.02
C MET A 223 -6.61 -4.03 13.05
N VAL A 224 -7.07 -5.10 13.70
CA VAL A 224 -6.26 -5.90 14.64
C VAL A 224 -5.10 -6.58 13.91
N GLY A 225 -5.36 -7.21 12.76
CA GLY A 225 -4.35 -7.85 11.92
C GLY A 225 -3.31 -6.85 11.42
N VAL A 226 -3.74 -5.68 10.95
CA VAL A 226 -2.84 -4.59 10.54
C VAL A 226 -1.99 -4.10 11.72
N GLY A 227 -2.62 -3.91 12.89
CA GLY A 227 -1.94 -3.58 14.14
C GLY A 227 -0.79 -4.54 14.47
N GLY A 228 -1.05 -5.85 14.31
CA GLY A 228 -0.06 -6.90 14.53
C GLY A 228 1.14 -6.84 13.59
N LEU A 229 1.00 -6.27 12.39
CA LEU A 229 2.08 -6.14 11.40
C LEU A 229 2.90 -4.85 11.54
N ILE A 230 2.27 -3.72 11.89
CA ILE A 230 2.96 -2.42 11.99
C ILE A 230 3.83 -2.29 13.26
N GLY A 231 3.58 -3.14 14.25
CA GLY A 231 4.35 -3.22 15.49
C GLY A 231 3.98 -2.17 16.55
N LEU A 232 4.46 -2.41 17.76
CA LEU A 232 4.03 -1.69 18.97
C LEU A 232 4.24 -0.17 18.89
N ARG A 233 5.40 0.28 18.38
CA ARG A 233 5.72 1.71 18.25
C ARG A 233 4.70 2.44 17.38
N ALA A 234 4.34 1.86 16.22
CA ALA A 234 3.38 2.46 15.31
C ALA A 234 1.97 2.42 15.90
N GLY A 235 1.56 1.29 16.49
CA GLY A 235 0.27 1.14 17.16
C GLY A 235 0.04 2.16 18.29
N LEU A 236 1.03 2.35 19.17
CA LEU A 236 0.96 3.35 20.24
C LEU A 236 0.94 4.78 19.70
N SER A 237 1.68 5.05 18.62
CA SER A 237 1.68 6.37 17.96
C SER A 237 0.33 6.69 17.32
N ILE A 238 -0.32 5.69 16.71
CA ILE A 238 -1.68 5.81 16.15
C ILE A 238 -2.68 6.10 17.27
N LEU A 239 -2.63 5.36 18.38
CA LEU A 239 -3.51 5.64 19.52
C LEU A 239 -3.30 7.05 20.06
N PHE A 240 -2.05 7.47 20.25
CA PHE A 240 -1.73 8.82 20.70
C PHE A 240 -2.27 9.88 19.74
N GLY A 241 -2.08 9.72 18.42
CA GLY A 241 -2.62 10.62 17.42
C GLY A 241 -4.16 10.67 17.45
N GLY A 242 -4.83 9.53 17.63
CA GLY A 242 -6.27 9.46 17.77
C GLY A 242 -6.78 10.19 19.02
N LEU A 243 -6.09 10.05 20.16
CA LEU A 243 -6.42 10.78 21.39
C LEU A 243 -6.27 12.29 21.17
N VAL A 244 -5.18 12.75 20.55
CA VAL A 244 -4.99 14.17 20.23
C VAL A 244 -6.06 14.69 19.26
N ALA A 245 -6.36 13.93 18.20
CA ALA A 245 -7.35 14.32 17.21
C ALA A 245 -8.76 14.43 17.79
N TYR A 246 -9.21 13.44 18.57
CA TYR A 246 -10.61 13.33 19.00
C TYR A 246 -10.89 13.78 20.44
N LEU A 247 -9.91 13.84 21.34
CA LEU A 247 -10.10 14.39 22.70
C LEU A 247 -9.68 15.86 22.82
N VAL A 248 -8.77 16.33 21.98
CA VAL A 248 -8.24 17.69 22.08
C VAL A 248 -8.73 18.53 20.90
N LEU A 249 -8.31 18.19 19.68
CA LEU A 249 -8.52 19.06 18.52
C LEU A 249 -9.96 19.07 18.02
N GLY A 250 -10.64 17.91 17.99
CA GLY A 250 -12.04 17.82 17.59
C GLY A 250 -12.97 18.65 18.48
N PRO A 251 -12.95 18.43 19.80
CA PRO A 251 -13.68 19.26 20.77
C PRO A 251 -13.36 20.75 20.67
N LEU A 252 -12.08 21.11 20.52
CA LEU A 252 -11.65 22.50 20.34
C LEU A 252 -12.24 23.11 19.06
N ALA A 253 -12.14 22.42 17.92
CA ALA A 253 -12.65 22.89 16.65
C ALA A 253 -14.20 23.06 16.65
N LEU A 254 -14.91 22.25 17.44
CA LEU A 254 -16.35 22.42 17.68
C LEU A 254 -16.65 23.62 18.59
N ALA A 255 -15.89 23.78 19.68
CA ALA A 255 -16.08 24.87 20.64
C ALA A 255 -15.84 26.25 20.01
N GLU A 256 -14.83 26.36 19.15
CA GLU A 256 -14.47 27.59 18.43
C GLU A 256 -15.30 27.81 17.15
N GLY A 257 -16.20 26.89 16.80
CA GLY A 257 -17.06 26.99 15.61
C GLY A 257 -16.34 26.81 14.27
N TRP A 258 -15.10 26.29 14.26
CA TRP A 258 -14.36 25.97 13.03
C TRP A 258 -14.99 24.81 12.26
N VAL A 259 -15.62 23.88 12.98
CA VAL A 259 -16.41 22.79 12.43
C VAL A 259 -17.87 22.99 12.80
N PRO A 260 -18.78 23.13 11.82
CA PRO A 260 -20.20 23.24 12.12
C PRO A 260 -20.72 21.93 12.67
N ARG A 261 -21.63 22.01 13.65
CA ARG A 261 -22.34 20.83 14.15
C ARG A 261 -23.24 20.25 13.06
N PRO A 262 -23.33 18.92 12.95
CA PRO A 262 -24.30 18.31 12.06
C PRO A 262 -25.71 18.69 12.47
N THR A 263 -26.44 19.31 11.54
CA THR A 263 -27.86 19.69 11.73
C THR A 263 -28.81 18.60 11.27
N ASP A 264 -28.37 17.73 10.36
CA ASP A 264 -29.12 16.55 9.94
C ASP A 264 -29.29 15.59 11.13
N PRO A 265 -30.53 15.28 11.55
CA PRO A 265 -30.80 14.37 12.66
C PRO A 265 -30.12 13.00 12.52
N LYS A 266 -29.97 12.49 11.30
CA LYS A 266 -29.32 11.20 11.03
C LYS A 266 -27.83 11.22 11.33
N VAL A 267 -27.17 12.33 11.01
CA VAL A 267 -25.72 12.52 11.25
C VAL A 267 -25.47 12.93 12.70
N ALA A 268 -26.35 13.78 13.26
CA ALA A 268 -26.25 14.26 14.64
C ALA A 268 -26.30 13.10 15.66
N ALA A 269 -27.13 12.08 15.41
CA ALA A 269 -27.25 10.89 16.26
C ALA A 269 -26.09 9.89 16.11
N GLY A 270 -25.26 10.02 15.07
CA GLY A 270 -24.19 9.09 14.74
C GLY A 270 -22.78 9.60 15.05
N ALA A 271 -21.78 8.92 14.49
CA ALA A 271 -20.39 9.37 14.54
C ALA A 271 -20.17 10.61 13.65
N TRP A 272 -19.54 11.65 14.19
CA TRP A 272 -19.27 12.92 13.49
C TRP A 272 -17.93 12.93 12.74
N PHE A 273 -17.44 11.74 12.37
CA PHE A 273 -16.17 11.59 11.66
C PHE A 273 -16.11 12.45 10.40
N GLY A 274 -17.06 12.32 9.47
CA GLY A 274 -17.05 13.09 8.21
C GLY A 274 -16.97 14.61 8.43
N PRO A 275 -17.88 15.20 9.23
CA PRO A 275 -17.82 16.61 9.62
C PRO A 275 -16.50 17.05 10.25
N LEU A 276 -16.01 16.32 11.27
CA LEU A 276 -14.77 16.65 11.97
C LEU A 276 -13.54 16.49 11.06
N ASN A 277 -13.53 15.45 10.23
CA ASN A 277 -12.41 15.12 9.36
C ASN A 277 -12.21 16.19 8.27
N LYS A 278 -13.23 16.95 7.87
CA LYS A 278 -13.04 18.11 6.97
C LYS A 278 -11.99 19.10 7.49
N TRP A 279 -11.85 19.23 8.81
CA TRP A 279 -10.85 20.08 9.45
C TRP A 279 -9.65 19.28 9.99
N LEU A 280 -9.89 18.18 10.71
CA LEU A 280 -8.83 17.35 11.33
C LEU A 280 -7.88 16.73 10.30
N LEU A 281 -8.34 16.49 9.06
CA LEU A 281 -7.52 15.97 7.98
C LEU A 281 -6.26 16.82 7.74
N TRP A 282 -6.33 18.13 7.88
CA TRP A 282 -5.25 19.03 7.49
C TRP A 282 -4.00 18.96 8.37
N PRO A 283 -4.07 19.08 9.70
CA PRO A 283 -2.90 18.86 10.56
C PRO A 283 -2.34 17.44 10.39
N GLY A 284 -3.20 16.43 10.26
CA GLY A 284 -2.79 15.04 10.05
C GLY A 284 -2.05 14.80 8.74
N VAL A 285 -2.64 15.23 7.63
CA VAL A 285 -2.06 15.13 6.29
C VAL A 285 -0.76 15.93 6.19
N ALA A 286 -0.72 17.16 6.72
CA ALA A 286 0.49 17.96 6.73
C ALA A 286 1.63 17.25 7.50
N MET A 287 1.31 16.62 8.64
CA MET A 287 2.27 15.80 9.38
C MET A 287 2.75 14.59 8.58
N MET A 288 1.86 13.85 7.91
CA MET A 288 2.23 12.70 7.06
C MET A 288 3.08 13.12 5.86
N VAL A 289 2.68 14.18 5.15
CA VAL A 289 3.38 14.75 3.99
C VAL A 289 4.80 15.14 4.39
N THR A 290 4.93 16.00 5.39
CA THR A 290 6.23 16.53 5.80
C THR A 290 7.12 15.45 6.43
N ALA A 291 6.59 14.54 7.23
CA ALA A 291 7.36 13.42 7.78
C ALA A 291 7.85 12.47 6.67
N SER A 292 7.01 12.21 5.66
CA SER A 292 7.39 11.37 4.51
C SER A 292 8.47 12.02 3.64
N LEU A 293 8.36 13.33 3.35
CA LEU A 293 9.35 14.08 2.58
C LEU A 293 10.66 14.25 3.36
N THR A 294 10.59 14.52 4.66
CA THR A 294 11.77 14.60 5.53
C THR A 294 12.48 13.25 5.59
N SER A 295 11.74 12.17 5.82
CA SER A 295 12.31 10.82 5.84
C SER A 295 12.96 10.44 4.50
N PHE A 296 12.34 10.85 3.39
CA PHE A 296 12.88 10.69 2.05
C PHE A 296 14.16 11.51 1.83
N ALA A 297 14.22 12.75 2.31
CA ALA A 297 15.41 13.60 2.26
C ALA A 297 16.58 12.99 3.07
N PHE A 298 16.31 12.35 4.21
CA PHE A 298 17.35 11.61 4.96
C PHE A 298 17.88 10.37 4.24
N SER A 299 17.16 9.85 3.24
CA SER A 299 17.64 8.80 2.35
C SER A 299 18.59 9.32 1.26
N TRP A 300 19.09 10.56 1.34
CA TRP A 300 19.96 11.17 0.32
C TRP A 300 21.21 10.34 -0.01
N ARG A 301 21.77 9.58 0.94
CA ARG A 301 22.91 8.68 0.66
C ARG A 301 22.50 7.53 -0.26
N SER A 302 21.33 6.96 0.00
CA SER A 302 20.70 5.94 -0.84
C SER A 302 20.30 6.53 -2.20
N ILE A 303 19.87 7.78 -2.25
CA ILE A 303 19.60 8.51 -3.51
C ILE A 303 20.90 8.72 -4.30
N ALA A 304 21.94 9.26 -3.66
CA ALA A 304 23.21 9.59 -4.30
C ALA A 304 23.90 8.34 -4.87
N ALA A 305 23.90 7.24 -4.11
CA ALA A 305 24.51 6.01 -4.59
C ALA A 305 23.65 5.24 -5.62
N THR A 306 22.41 5.67 -5.92
CA THR A 306 21.69 5.23 -7.14
C THR A 306 22.42 5.69 -8.40
N PHE A 307 22.99 6.90 -8.39
CA PHE A 307 23.70 7.48 -9.53
C PHE A 307 25.18 7.10 -9.58
N ARG A 308 25.72 6.49 -8.52
CA ARG A 308 27.10 6.02 -8.49
C ARG A 308 27.19 4.67 -9.22
N ARG A 309 27.81 4.68 -10.41
CA ARG A 309 28.15 3.44 -11.11
C ARG A 309 29.15 2.64 -10.28
N ARG A 310 28.92 1.33 -10.22
CA ARG A 310 29.85 0.35 -9.67
C ARG A 310 30.11 -0.62 -10.80
N ASP A 311 31.37 -0.75 -11.21
CA ASP A 311 31.73 -1.65 -12.28
C ASP A 311 31.50 -3.10 -11.84
N ALA A 312 30.99 -3.91 -12.75
CA ALA A 312 30.91 -5.34 -12.54
C ALA A 312 32.35 -5.88 -12.50
N GLY A 313 32.73 -6.57 -11.43
CA GLY A 313 33.96 -7.37 -11.44
C GLY A 313 33.88 -8.44 -12.54
N ALA A 314 35.03 -8.93 -13.00
CA ALA A 314 35.14 -9.90 -14.10
C ALA A 314 34.34 -11.21 -13.87
N ASP A 315 33.92 -11.51 -12.64
CA ASP A 315 33.27 -12.75 -12.23
C ASP A 315 31.72 -12.69 -12.15
N VAL A 316 31.07 -11.62 -12.63
CA VAL A 316 29.60 -11.55 -12.67
C VAL A 316 29.07 -12.42 -13.82
N VAL A 317 28.74 -13.67 -13.52
CA VAL A 317 28.13 -14.63 -14.47
C VAL A 317 26.76 -14.11 -14.93
N ASP A 318 26.53 -14.00 -16.24
CA ASP A 318 25.22 -13.68 -16.82
C ASP A 318 24.21 -14.78 -16.47
N ARG A 319 23.22 -14.41 -15.66
CA ARG A 319 22.21 -15.32 -15.10
C ARG A 319 20.90 -15.33 -15.90
N GLY A 320 20.97 -15.05 -17.20
CA GLY A 320 19.80 -15.03 -18.08
C GLY A 320 19.03 -13.73 -17.98
N ASP A 321 19.77 -12.63 -18.12
CA ASP A 321 19.25 -11.27 -18.11
C ASP A 321 18.21 -11.03 -19.23
N VAL A 322 17.42 -9.97 -19.05
CA VAL A 322 16.53 -9.50 -20.10
C VAL A 322 17.38 -8.87 -21.21
N PRO A 323 17.23 -9.28 -22.49
CA PRO A 323 17.99 -8.70 -23.59
C PRO A 323 17.82 -7.18 -23.64
N LEU A 324 18.91 -6.44 -23.89
CA LEU A 324 18.87 -4.97 -23.94
C LEU A 324 17.81 -4.44 -24.92
N ARG A 325 17.60 -5.15 -26.05
CA ARG A 325 16.55 -4.81 -27.02
C ARG A 325 15.14 -4.88 -26.43
N TRP A 326 14.85 -5.87 -25.58
CA TRP A 326 13.56 -5.99 -24.89
C TRP A 326 13.37 -4.89 -23.86
N PHE A 327 14.44 -4.57 -23.11
CA PHE A 327 14.41 -3.45 -22.17
C PHE A 327 14.13 -2.12 -22.87
N VAL A 328 14.91 -1.77 -23.90
CA VAL A 328 14.73 -0.52 -24.65
C VAL A 328 13.36 -0.45 -25.30
N ALA A 329 12.91 -1.53 -25.94
CA ALA A 329 11.57 -1.59 -26.54
C ALA A 329 10.47 -1.41 -25.47
N GLY A 330 10.58 -2.13 -24.34
CA GLY A 330 9.63 -2.01 -23.23
C GLY A 330 9.59 -0.61 -22.64
N LEU A 331 10.74 0.05 -22.47
CA LEU A 331 10.84 1.42 -21.98
C LEU A 331 10.16 2.42 -22.93
N VAL A 332 10.45 2.31 -24.24
CA VAL A 332 9.85 3.16 -25.27
C VAL A 332 8.34 2.95 -25.34
N VAL A 333 7.87 1.70 -25.39
CA VAL A 333 6.45 1.36 -25.44
C VAL A 333 5.72 1.85 -24.20
N ALA A 334 6.25 1.59 -23.00
CA ALA A 334 5.64 2.05 -21.75
C ALA A 334 5.57 3.59 -21.67
N THR A 335 6.62 4.28 -22.14
CA THR A 335 6.66 5.75 -22.18
C THR A 335 5.61 6.31 -23.13
N ILE A 336 5.60 5.85 -24.39
CA ILE A 336 4.64 6.30 -25.41
C ILE A 336 3.22 6.01 -24.93
N PHE A 337 2.96 4.81 -24.42
CA PHE A 337 1.64 4.42 -23.94
C PHE A 337 1.18 5.30 -22.77
N SER A 338 2.02 5.54 -21.77
CA SER A 338 1.70 6.41 -20.64
C SER A 338 1.47 7.87 -21.07
N VAL A 339 2.26 8.40 -22.00
CA VAL A 339 2.08 9.76 -22.54
C VAL A 339 0.77 9.88 -23.33
N ILE A 340 0.43 8.89 -24.16
CA ILE A 340 -0.84 8.86 -24.88
C ILE A 340 -2.00 8.87 -23.88
N MET A 341 -1.97 7.99 -22.87
CA MET A 341 -3.03 7.93 -21.85
C MET A 341 -3.18 9.26 -21.09
N GLN A 342 -2.06 9.88 -20.69
CA GLN A 342 -2.10 11.17 -20.00
C GLN A 342 -2.73 12.28 -20.85
N ARG A 343 -2.43 12.30 -22.16
CA ARG A 343 -3.01 13.28 -23.07
C ARG A 343 -4.49 13.01 -23.34
N THR A 344 -4.86 11.78 -23.64
CA THR A 344 -6.23 11.43 -24.08
C THR A 344 -7.23 11.45 -22.94
N LEU A 345 -6.84 10.99 -21.74
CA LEU A 345 -7.74 10.90 -20.60
C LEU A 345 -7.84 12.21 -19.81
N PHE A 346 -6.74 12.95 -19.71
CA PHE A 346 -6.62 14.07 -18.78
C PHE A 346 -6.28 15.40 -19.45
N GLY A 347 -6.14 15.44 -20.77
CA GLY A 347 -5.80 16.66 -21.51
C GLY A 347 -4.39 17.20 -21.22
N ILE A 348 -3.49 16.38 -20.65
CA ILE A 348 -2.14 16.81 -20.29
C ILE A 348 -1.32 16.99 -21.58
N GLY A 349 -0.69 18.16 -21.73
CA GLY A 349 0.18 18.44 -22.87
C GLY A 349 1.32 17.41 -23.00
N VAL A 350 1.66 17.01 -24.23
CA VAL A 350 2.63 15.91 -24.48
C VAL A 350 3.96 16.12 -23.77
N PHE A 351 4.49 17.34 -23.80
CA PHE A 351 5.75 17.67 -23.16
C PHE A 351 5.69 17.49 -21.63
N ILE A 352 4.59 17.96 -21.02
CA ILE A 352 4.33 17.85 -19.57
C ILE A 352 4.14 16.37 -19.18
N ALA A 353 3.37 15.61 -19.96
CA ALA A 353 3.19 14.18 -19.76
C ALA A 353 4.51 13.39 -19.87
N PHE A 354 5.32 13.70 -20.89
CA PHE A 354 6.64 13.08 -21.09
C PHE A 354 7.59 13.40 -19.94
N LEU A 355 7.64 14.65 -19.49
CA LEU A 355 8.42 15.07 -18.33
C LEU A 355 7.97 14.31 -17.06
N GLY A 356 6.67 14.05 -16.91
CA GLY A 356 6.11 13.28 -15.80
C GLY A 356 6.58 11.83 -15.80
N VAL A 357 6.60 11.18 -16.97
CA VAL A 357 7.15 9.82 -17.10
C VAL A 357 8.65 9.81 -16.82
N LEU A 358 9.41 10.78 -17.33
CA LEU A 358 10.85 10.88 -17.09
C LEU A 358 11.17 11.05 -15.60
N LEU A 359 10.45 11.95 -14.91
CA LEU A 359 10.57 12.11 -13.47
C LEU A 359 10.21 10.82 -12.71
N SER A 360 9.17 10.12 -13.18
CA SER A 360 8.74 8.84 -12.61
C SER A 360 9.82 7.78 -12.71
N PHE A 361 10.60 7.73 -13.80
CA PHE A 361 11.75 6.84 -13.91
C PHE A 361 12.81 7.12 -12.84
N VAL A 362 13.19 8.39 -12.69
CA VAL A 362 14.20 8.81 -11.70
C VAL A 362 13.76 8.43 -10.29
N LEU A 363 12.53 8.74 -9.92
CA LEU A 363 12.01 8.46 -8.59
C LEU A 363 11.76 6.96 -8.35
N ALA A 364 11.34 6.20 -9.37
CA ALA A 364 11.23 4.74 -9.27
C ALA A 364 12.59 4.08 -9.00
N MET A 365 13.67 4.54 -9.65
CA MET A 365 15.03 4.07 -9.36
C MET A 365 15.43 4.33 -7.90
N VAL A 366 15.15 5.53 -7.39
CA VAL A 366 15.37 5.84 -5.99
C VAL A 366 14.55 4.91 -5.09
N GLY A 367 13.29 4.66 -5.44
CA GLY A 367 12.38 3.86 -4.63
C GLY A 367 12.75 2.40 -4.55
N ALA A 368 13.17 1.82 -5.67
CA ALA A 368 13.74 0.49 -5.70
C ALA A 368 14.94 0.36 -4.74
N ARG A 369 15.83 1.34 -4.71
CA ARG A 369 17.01 1.31 -3.82
C ARG A 369 16.64 1.45 -2.34
N VAL A 370 15.78 2.41 -2.01
CA VAL A 370 15.29 2.59 -0.64
C VAL A 370 14.56 1.32 -0.18
N SER A 371 13.70 0.74 -1.02
CA SER A 371 13.04 -0.53 -0.72
C SER A 371 14.04 -1.68 -0.53
N GLY A 372 15.08 -1.72 -1.37
CA GLY A 372 16.15 -2.71 -1.26
C GLY A 372 16.90 -2.66 0.06
N GLU A 373 17.09 -1.47 0.64
CA GLU A 373 17.80 -1.27 1.90
C GLU A 373 16.89 -1.37 3.13
N THR A 374 15.64 -0.90 3.04
CA THR A 374 14.75 -0.72 4.21
C THR A 374 13.48 -1.56 4.19
N ASN A 375 13.23 -2.32 3.12
CA ASN A 375 11.97 -3.05 2.89
C ASN A 375 10.71 -2.17 2.84
N THR A 376 10.88 -0.90 2.49
CA THR A 376 9.77 0.05 2.43
C THR A 376 9.96 0.97 1.23
N THR A 377 9.01 0.93 0.30
CA THR A 377 8.99 1.83 -0.85
C THR A 377 8.31 3.13 -0.46
N PRO A 378 8.96 4.30 -0.54
CA PRO A 378 8.35 5.57 -0.14
C PRO A 378 7.44 6.14 -1.25
N ILE A 379 6.46 5.33 -1.69
CA ILE A 379 5.51 5.63 -2.78
C ILE A 379 4.82 6.98 -2.54
N GLY A 380 4.31 7.18 -1.32
CA GLY A 380 3.62 8.39 -0.93
C GLY A 380 4.51 9.63 -0.96
N ALA A 381 5.81 9.51 -0.67
CA ALA A 381 6.75 10.64 -0.71
C ALA A 381 7.12 10.99 -2.16
N MET A 382 7.35 9.99 -3.00
CA MET A 382 7.66 10.20 -4.43
C MET A 382 6.51 10.82 -5.19
N GLY A 383 5.28 10.34 -4.96
CA GLY A 383 4.09 10.97 -5.50
C GLY A 383 4.03 12.45 -5.12
N LYS A 384 4.29 12.79 -3.85
CA LYS A 384 4.32 14.18 -3.37
C LYS A 384 5.42 15.02 -4.01
N VAL A 385 6.63 14.48 -4.20
CA VAL A 385 7.69 15.18 -4.95
C VAL A 385 7.19 15.54 -6.35
N THR A 386 6.54 14.62 -7.04
CA THR A 386 5.95 14.89 -8.35
C THR A 386 4.79 15.90 -8.26
N GLN A 387 3.92 15.82 -7.24
CA GLN A 387 2.87 16.83 -7.02
C GLN A 387 3.44 18.23 -6.78
N LEU A 388 4.56 18.36 -6.06
CA LEU A 388 5.24 19.65 -5.87
C LEU A 388 5.78 20.20 -7.19
N VAL A 389 6.43 19.34 -8.00
CA VAL A 389 6.96 19.71 -9.31
C VAL A 389 5.84 20.16 -10.26
N PHE A 390 4.77 19.38 -10.38
CA PHE A 390 3.66 19.70 -11.29
C PHE A 390 2.73 20.78 -10.74
N GLY A 391 2.68 20.96 -9.42
CA GLY A 391 2.03 22.12 -8.80
C GLY A 391 2.71 23.44 -9.18
N ALA A 392 4.04 23.42 -9.34
CA ALA A 392 4.80 24.58 -9.81
C ALA A 392 4.78 24.74 -11.34
N LEU A 393 4.86 23.64 -12.11
CA LEU A 393 4.90 23.67 -13.57
C LEU A 393 3.53 23.94 -14.22
N THR A 394 2.45 23.47 -13.60
CA THR A 394 1.07 23.64 -14.08
C THR A 394 0.16 24.12 -12.94
N PRO A 395 0.34 25.36 -12.46
CA PRO A 395 -0.45 25.90 -11.35
C PRO A 395 -1.95 25.92 -11.71
N GLY A 396 -2.82 25.64 -10.74
CA GLY A 396 -4.27 25.62 -10.96
C GLY A 396 -4.80 24.33 -11.63
N GLN A 397 -3.94 23.45 -12.14
CA GLN A 397 -4.39 22.24 -12.84
C GLN A 397 -4.31 20.98 -11.97
N VAL A 398 -5.47 20.45 -11.58
CA VAL A 398 -5.59 19.24 -10.74
C VAL A 398 -5.09 17.98 -11.46
N ALA A 399 -5.45 17.80 -12.73
CA ALA A 399 -5.21 16.56 -13.45
C ALA A 399 -3.71 16.27 -13.72
N PRO A 400 -2.90 17.21 -14.23
CA PRO A 400 -1.45 17.01 -14.33
C PRO A 400 -0.79 16.77 -12.97
N ASN A 401 -1.23 17.46 -11.91
CA ASN A 401 -0.70 17.29 -10.56
C ASN A 401 -0.89 15.85 -10.05
N LEU A 402 -2.13 15.34 -10.07
CA LEU A 402 -2.47 14.03 -9.54
C LEU A 402 -2.00 12.89 -10.45
N MET A 403 -2.19 13.01 -11.77
CA MET A 403 -1.93 11.89 -12.67
C MET A 403 -0.45 11.70 -12.95
N ALA A 404 0.35 12.77 -13.03
CA ALA A 404 1.82 12.61 -13.09
C ALA A 404 2.35 11.98 -11.80
N ALA A 405 1.84 12.42 -10.64
CA ALA A 405 2.18 11.81 -9.36
C ALA A 405 1.73 10.34 -9.27
N ASN A 406 0.60 10.00 -9.89
CA ASN A 406 0.10 8.63 -9.95
C ASN A 406 1.03 7.73 -10.76
N VAL A 407 1.49 8.21 -11.92
CA VAL A 407 2.51 7.49 -12.71
C VAL A 407 3.76 7.28 -11.87
N THR A 408 4.24 8.28 -11.14
CA THR A 408 5.41 8.16 -10.27
C THR A 408 5.21 7.13 -9.15
N GLY A 409 4.13 7.25 -8.39
CA GLY A 409 3.87 6.37 -7.25
C GLY A 409 3.67 4.92 -7.69
N GLY A 410 2.84 4.71 -8.72
CA GLY A 410 2.59 3.39 -9.28
C GLY A 410 3.84 2.76 -9.92
N ALA A 411 4.62 3.54 -10.68
CA ALA A 411 5.86 3.06 -11.26
C ALA A 411 6.89 2.68 -10.18
N ALA A 412 7.04 3.49 -9.13
CA ALA A 412 7.92 3.18 -8.01
C ALA A 412 7.49 1.91 -7.27
N SER A 413 6.18 1.73 -7.07
CA SER A 413 5.62 0.52 -6.46
C SER A 413 5.92 -0.73 -7.29
N GLN A 414 5.55 -0.73 -8.58
CA GLN A 414 5.77 -1.88 -9.46
C GLN A 414 7.26 -2.18 -9.68
N CYS A 415 8.09 -1.15 -9.74
CA CYS A 415 9.53 -1.29 -9.86
C CYS A 415 10.12 -1.97 -8.62
N ALA A 416 9.75 -1.51 -7.42
CA ALA A 416 10.21 -2.09 -6.17
C ALA A 416 9.71 -3.53 -5.96
N ASP A 417 8.45 -3.80 -6.29
CA ASP A 417 7.86 -5.15 -6.26
C ASP A 417 8.65 -6.13 -7.15
N LEU A 418 8.89 -5.74 -8.41
CA LEU A 418 9.71 -6.53 -9.34
C LEU A 418 11.15 -6.75 -8.84
N MET A 419 11.74 -5.79 -8.12
CA MET A 419 13.07 -6.00 -7.52
C MET A 419 13.05 -7.02 -6.38
N HIS A 420 11.99 -7.04 -5.56
CA HIS A 420 11.81 -8.10 -4.56
C HIS A 420 11.64 -9.46 -5.23
N ASP A 421 10.92 -9.52 -6.35
CA ASP A 421 10.72 -10.74 -7.11
C ASP A 421 12.02 -11.21 -7.76
N PHE A 422 12.77 -10.33 -8.41
CA PHE A 422 14.09 -10.67 -8.93
C PHE A 422 15.05 -11.11 -7.84
N LYS A 423 14.99 -10.53 -6.63
CA LYS A 423 15.78 -11.04 -5.50
C LYS A 423 15.36 -12.46 -5.14
N THR A 424 14.05 -12.73 -5.09
CA THR A 424 13.51 -14.07 -4.83
C THR A 424 14.03 -15.06 -5.86
N GLY A 425 13.86 -14.74 -7.15
CA GLY A 425 14.29 -15.54 -8.29
C GLY A 425 15.80 -15.78 -8.30
N TYR A 426 16.60 -14.73 -8.07
CA TYR A 426 18.05 -14.79 -7.97
C TYR A 426 18.53 -15.78 -6.91
N LEU A 427 17.86 -15.83 -5.76
CA LEU A 427 18.19 -16.75 -4.69
C LEU A 427 17.78 -18.18 -5.04
N VAL A 428 16.63 -18.39 -5.70
CA VAL A 428 16.14 -19.74 -6.00
C VAL A 428 16.57 -20.30 -7.36
N GLY A 429 17.33 -19.54 -8.15
CA GLY A 429 17.85 -19.98 -9.46
C GLY A 429 16.89 -19.77 -10.64
N ALA A 430 15.93 -18.85 -10.53
CA ALA A 430 15.00 -18.50 -11.59
C ALA A 430 15.59 -17.49 -12.60
N LEU A 431 15.19 -17.62 -13.86
CA LEU A 431 15.61 -16.75 -14.95
C LEU A 431 14.83 -15.43 -14.95
N ALA A 432 15.56 -14.32 -14.97
CA ALA A 432 15.01 -12.96 -14.91
C ALA A 432 14.00 -12.66 -16.02
N ARG A 433 14.28 -13.11 -17.25
CA ARG A 433 13.40 -12.90 -18.39
C ARG A 433 12.00 -13.49 -18.20
N TYR A 434 11.88 -14.63 -17.52
CA TYR A 434 10.58 -15.25 -17.27
C TYR A 434 9.83 -14.55 -16.14
N GLN A 435 10.54 -14.03 -15.15
CA GLN A 435 9.94 -13.19 -14.12
C GLN A 435 9.41 -11.87 -14.69
N ALA A 436 10.15 -11.23 -15.61
CA ALA A 436 9.67 -10.03 -16.29
C ALA A 436 8.38 -10.29 -17.09
N ILE A 437 8.29 -11.42 -17.79
CA ILE A 437 7.06 -11.84 -18.50
C ILE A 437 5.92 -12.09 -17.50
N ALA A 438 6.18 -12.83 -16.42
CA ALA A 438 5.20 -13.10 -15.37
C ALA A 438 4.67 -11.80 -14.74
N GLN A 439 5.54 -10.82 -14.51
CA GLN A 439 5.17 -9.50 -13.97
C GLN A 439 4.17 -8.77 -14.89
N ILE A 440 4.36 -8.83 -16.21
CA ILE A 440 3.47 -8.18 -17.19
C ILE A 440 2.08 -8.84 -17.17
N PHE A 441 2.01 -10.17 -17.20
CA PHE A 441 0.74 -10.89 -17.13
C PHE A 441 0.03 -10.68 -15.79
N GLY A 442 0.79 -10.63 -14.70
CA GLY A 442 0.28 -10.26 -13.38
C GLY A 442 -0.32 -8.85 -13.36
N ALA A 443 0.41 -7.86 -13.88
CA ALA A 443 -0.07 -6.48 -13.97
C ALA A 443 -1.33 -6.37 -14.83
N LEU A 444 -1.43 -7.14 -15.92
CA LEU A 444 -2.64 -7.22 -16.75
C LEU A 444 -3.83 -7.76 -15.94
N ALA A 445 -3.66 -8.90 -15.25
CA ALA A 445 -4.72 -9.49 -14.44
C ALA A 445 -5.17 -8.54 -13.32
N GLY A 446 -4.21 -7.93 -12.60
CA GLY A 446 -4.49 -6.95 -11.55
C GLY A 446 -5.12 -5.67 -12.09
N ALA A 447 -4.72 -5.19 -13.27
CA ALA A 447 -5.34 -4.02 -13.89
C ALA A 447 -6.80 -4.28 -14.26
N LEU A 448 -7.12 -5.45 -14.82
CA LEU A 448 -8.49 -5.82 -15.18
C LEU A 448 -9.36 -6.01 -13.94
N VAL A 449 -8.94 -6.87 -13.01
CA VAL A 449 -9.74 -7.25 -11.84
C VAL A 449 -9.72 -6.16 -10.77
N GLY A 450 -8.56 -5.56 -10.52
CA GLY A 450 -8.43 -4.49 -9.54
C GLY A 450 -9.23 -3.25 -9.93
N SER A 451 -9.24 -2.86 -11.21
CA SER A 451 -10.07 -1.74 -11.66
C SER A 451 -11.56 -2.03 -11.53
N ALA A 452 -11.99 -3.25 -11.83
CA ALA A 452 -13.38 -3.68 -11.61
C ALA A 452 -13.74 -3.61 -10.12
N ALA A 453 -12.87 -4.15 -9.26
CA ALA A 453 -13.08 -4.17 -7.82
C ALA A 453 -13.19 -2.76 -7.23
N TYR A 454 -12.31 -1.84 -7.64
CA TYR A 454 -12.38 -0.45 -7.22
C TYR A 454 -13.73 0.19 -7.61
N LEU A 455 -14.18 0.03 -8.86
CA LEU A 455 -15.44 0.60 -9.33
C LEU A 455 -16.67 -0.03 -8.66
N ILE A 456 -16.58 -1.29 -8.25
CA ILE A 456 -17.64 -1.98 -7.48
C ILE A 456 -17.67 -1.50 -6.03
N LEU A 457 -16.50 -1.31 -5.41
CA LEU A 457 -16.40 -0.87 -4.02
C LEU A 457 -16.80 0.60 -3.87
N ILE A 458 -16.32 1.45 -4.80
CA ILE A 458 -16.46 2.90 -4.76
C ILE A 458 -17.09 3.41 -6.07
N PRO A 459 -18.37 3.11 -6.33
CA PRO A 459 -19.09 3.66 -7.48
C PRO A 459 -19.26 5.19 -7.44
N ASP A 460 -19.36 5.77 -6.24
CA ASP A 460 -19.42 7.23 -6.03
C ASP A 460 -18.36 7.70 -5.03
N PRO A 461 -17.12 7.98 -5.51
CA PRO A 461 -16.05 8.46 -4.65
C PRO A 461 -16.37 9.73 -3.87
N ALA A 462 -17.26 10.60 -4.37
CA ALA A 462 -17.54 11.88 -3.74
C ALA A 462 -18.35 11.73 -2.44
N THR A 463 -19.23 10.73 -2.37
CA THR A 463 -20.09 10.50 -1.21
C THR A 463 -19.60 9.36 -0.31
N GLN A 464 -18.85 8.39 -0.87
CA GLN A 464 -18.42 7.20 -0.13
C GLN A 464 -17.06 7.36 0.56
N LEU A 465 -16.11 8.11 -0.02
CA LEU A 465 -14.76 8.25 0.53
C LEU A 465 -14.69 9.34 1.60
N ILE A 466 -13.70 9.21 2.49
CA ILE A 466 -13.49 10.11 3.62
C ILE A 466 -14.68 10.01 4.61
N THR A 467 -15.20 8.78 4.77
CA THR A 467 -16.30 8.42 5.69
C THR A 467 -15.82 7.41 6.74
N THR A 468 -16.65 7.07 7.72
CA THR A 468 -16.34 6.03 8.72
C THR A 468 -16.13 4.66 8.10
N GLU A 469 -16.84 4.37 7.01
CA GLU A 469 -16.74 3.10 6.30
C GLU A 469 -15.48 3.06 5.43
N TRP A 470 -15.22 4.16 4.70
CA TRP A 470 -14.05 4.33 3.83
C TRP A 470 -13.24 5.58 4.20
N PRO A 471 -12.39 5.51 5.24
CA PRO A 471 -11.58 6.65 5.65
C PRO A 471 -10.61 7.15 4.58
N ALA A 472 -10.08 6.24 3.74
CA ALA A 472 -9.28 6.53 2.57
C ALA A 472 -8.12 7.53 2.80
N PRO A 473 -7.22 7.29 3.77
CA PRO A 473 -6.23 8.28 4.19
C PRO A 473 -5.20 8.62 3.10
N ALA A 474 -4.89 7.67 2.21
CA ALA A 474 -4.06 7.95 1.04
C ALA A 474 -4.75 8.90 0.06
N VAL A 475 -6.04 8.68 -0.24
CA VAL A 475 -6.85 9.56 -1.09
C VAL A 475 -6.92 10.97 -0.50
N ALA A 476 -7.23 11.06 0.80
CA ALA A 476 -7.24 12.31 1.55
C ALA A 476 -5.92 13.09 1.41
N THR A 477 -4.79 12.41 1.58
CA THR A 477 -3.46 13.02 1.46
C THR A 477 -3.17 13.55 0.05
N TRP A 478 -3.49 12.76 -0.98
CA TRP A 478 -3.24 13.14 -2.37
C TRP A 478 -4.15 14.27 -2.83
N LYS A 479 -5.44 14.19 -2.47
CA LYS A 479 -6.44 15.23 -2.70
C LYS A 479 -6.01 16.56 -2.08
N ALA A 480 -5.64 16.57 -0.81
CA ALA A 480 -5.30 17.79 -0.07
C ALA A 480 -4.10 18.54 -0.69
N VAL A 481 -3.06 17.81 -1.12
CA VAL A 481 -1.91 18.42 -1.82
C VAL A 481 -2.34 19.01 -3.15
N ALA A 482 -3.14 18.29 -3.95
CA ALA A 482 -3.63 18.79 -5.24
C ALA A 482 -4.54 20.01 -5.08
N GLU A 483 -5.40 20.01 -4.05
CA GLU A 483 -6.32 21.09 -3.72
C GLU A 483 -5.58 22.38 -3.35
N ILE A 484 -4.51 22.29 -2.55
CA ILE A 484 -3.64 23.45 -2.23
C ILE A 484 -3.03 24.05 -3.51
N PHE A 485 -2.53 23.23 -4.43
CA PHE A 485 -1.93 23.74 -5.68
C PHE A 485 -2.94 24.23 -6.70
N ALA A 486 -4.20 23.79 -6.60
CA ALA A 486 -5.28 24.22 -7.47
C ALA A 486 -5.94 25.52 -6.99
N GLN A 487 -6.21 25.63 -5.70
CA GLN A 487 -7.06 26.69 -5.14
C GLN A 487 -6.32 27.63 -4.17
N GLY A 488 -5.11 27.26 -3.73
CA GLY A 488 -4.34 28.01 -2.73
C GLY A 488 -4.83 27.81 -1.30
N PHE A 489 -4.07 28.32 -0.33
CA PHE A 489 -4.40 28.19 1.10
C PHE A 489 -5.65 28.96 1.54
N HIS A 490 -6.10 29.93 0.73
CA HIS A 490 -7.25 30.78 1.04
C HIS A 490 -8.60 30.05 0.90
N ALA A 491 -8.65 28.95 0.14
CA ALA A 491 -9.84 28.13 -0.01
C ALA A 491 -10.10 27.18 1.19
N LEU A 492 -9.16 27.11 2.14
CA LEU A 492 -9.25 26.21 3.28
C LEU A 492 -10.14 26.79 4.40
N PRO A 493 -10.80 25.94 5.21
CA PRO A 493 -11.57 26.40 6.37
C PRO A 493 -10.72 27.25 7.32
N ALA A 494 -11.37 28.09 8.13
CA ALA A 494 -10.68 28.96 9.09
C ALA A 494 -9.70 28.17 9.99
N PHE A 495 -8.56 28.79 10.30
CA PHE A 495 -7.46 28.22 11.10
C PHE A 495 -6.81 26.93 10.58
N THR A 496 -7.28 26.38 9.46
CA THR A 496 -6.70 25.21 8.81
C THR A 496 -5.24 25.41 8.40
N PRO A 497 -4.82 26.56 7.81
CA PRO A 497 -3.41 26.76 7.45
C PRO A 497 -2.47 26.74 8.66
N LEU A 498 -2.90 27.29 9.79
CA LEU A 498 -2.12 27.26 11.04
C LEU A 498 -2.02 25.84 11.59
N ALA A 499 -3.14 25.12 11.67
CA ALA A 499 -3.15 23.72 12.10
C ALA A 499 -2.27 22.84 11.21
N ALA A 500 -2.34 23.03 9.89
CA ALA A 500 -1.48 22.36 8.92
C ALA A 500 -0.01 22.73 9.12
N ALA A 501 0.33 24.00 9.37
CA ALA A 501 1.70 24.43 9.65
C ALA A 501 2.25 23.78 10.93
N ILE A 502 1.46 23.74 12.00
CA ILE A 502 1.84 23.06 13.26
C ILE A 502 2.03 21.57 13.02
N GLY A 503 1.07 20.90 12.37
CA GLY A 503 1.16 19.48 12.03
C GLY A 503 2.38 19.18 11.17
N GLY A 504 2.68 20.03 10.19
CA GLY A 504 3.86 19.97 9.36
C GLY A 504 5.17 20.14 10.14
N ALA A 505 5.25 21.13 11.04
CA ALA A 505 6.42 21.34 11.88
C ALA A 505 6.66 20.15 12.82
N VAL A 506 5.61 19.59 13.43
CA VAL A 506 5.69 18.36 14.25
C VAL A 506 6.15 17.18 13.40
N GLY A 507 5.64 17.04 12.17
CA GLY A 507 6.05 16.00 11.23
C GLY A 507 7.54 16.05 10.89
N ILE A 508 8.07 17.25 10.60
CA ILE A 508 9.50 17.49 10.36
C ILE A 508 10.30 17.17 11.63
N ALA A 509 9.92 17.72 12.77
CA ALA A 509 10.65 17.59 14.02
C ALA A 509 10.77 16.13 14.46
N LEU A 510 9.68 15.37 14.42
CA LEU A 510 9.67 13.95 14.78
C LEU A 510 10.40 13.08 13.75
N ALA A 511 10.31 13.39 12.46
CA ALA A 511 11.08 12.68 11.43
C ALA A 511 12.59 12.91 11.58
N ILE A 512 13.01 14.15 11.87
CA ILE A 512 14.41 14.48 12.20
C ILE A 512 14.83 13.74 13.47
N ALA A 513 14.03 13.82 14.54
CA ALA A 513 14.33 13.16 15.80
C ALA A 513 14.48 11.64 15.62
N GLU A 514 13.60 10.99 14.84
CA GLU A 514 13.72 9.56 14.54
C GLU A 514 15.04 9.22 13.82
N LYS A 515 15.49 10.08 12.91
CA LYS A 515 16.69 9.82 12.09
C LYS A 515 17.99 10.11 12.84
N LEU A 516 17.98 11.06 13.77
CA LEU A 516 19.16 11.47 14.54
C LEU A 516 19.27 10.79 15.91
N ALA A 517 18.17 10.29 16.48
CA ALA A 517 18.19 9.70 17.81
C ALA A 517 18.99 8.39 17.89
N PRO A 518 19.73 8.16 18.99
CA PRO A 518 20.37 6.89 19.27
C PRO A 518 19.36 5.73 19.31
N ALA A 519 19.81 4.52 18.94
CA ALA A 519 18.97 3.32 18.88
C ALA A 519 18.21 3.04 20.20
N ALA A 520 18.82 3.36 21.35
CA ALA A 520 18.22 3.18 22.68
C ALA A 520 16.93 3.99 22.89
N ILE A 521 16.88 5.22 22.35
CA ILE A 521 15.75 6.16 22.51
C ILE A 521 14.80 6.07 21.32
N ARG A 522 15.31 5.75 20.13
CA ARG A 522 14.52 5.69 18.89
C ARG A 522 13.30 4.77 18.97
N ARG A 523 13.37 3.69 19.75
CA ARG A 523 12.23 2.79 19.99
C ARG A 523 11.05 3.44 20.74
N PHE A 524 11.31 4.50 21.50
CA PHE A 524 10.30 5.24 22.28
C PHE A 524 9.81 6.50 21.57
N LEU A 525 10.52 6.98 20.54
CA LEU A 525 10.06 8.12 19.76
C LEU A 525 8.80 7.76 18.99
N PRO A 526 7.74 8.59 19.04
CA PRO A 526 6.55 8.34 18.24
C PRO A 526 6.86 8.44 16.74
N SER A 527 6.04 7.76 15.94
CA SER A 527 6.10 7.89 14.48
C SER A 527 5.15 9.00 14.02
N ALA A 528 5.70 10.07 13.43
CA ALA A 528 4.88 11.17 12.91
C ALA A 528 3.88 10.72 11.85
N SER A 529 4.27 9.83 10.94
CA SER A 529 3.35 9.30 9.92
C SER A 529 2.20 8.51 10.55
N ALA A 530 2.48 7.80 11.64
CA ALA A 530 1.48 7.01 12.37
C ALA A 530 0.53 7.91 13.19
N ILE A 531 1.05 8.98 13.82
CA ILE A 531 0.23 10.01 14.45
C ILE A 531 -0.67 10.67 13.41
N GLY A 532 -0.10 11.17 12.31
CA GLY A 532 -0.86 11.87 11.27
C GLY A 532 -1.92 10.99 10.61
N LEU A 533 -1.66 9.69 10.44
CA LEU A 533 -2.65 8.73 9.96
C LEU A 533 -3.90 8.68 10.86
N ALA A 534 -3.71 8.73 12.18
CA ALA A 534 -4.82 8.62 13.13
C ALA A 534 -5.83 9.78 13.04
N PHE A 535 -5.41 10.93 12.51
CA PHE A 535 -6.30 12.08 12.29
C PHE A 535 -7.26 11.86 11.12
N VAL A 536 -6.91 10.94 10.21
CA VAL A 536 -7.68 10.62 9.01
C VAL A 536 -8.40 9.27 9.18
N LEU A 537 -8.33 8.67 10.37
CA LEU A 537 -9.04 7.45 10.73
C LEU A 537 -10.04 7.75 11.85
N PRO A 538 -11.19 7.06 11.89
CA PRO A 538 -12.01 6.99 13.10
C PRO A 538 -11.19 6.50 14.30
N PHE A 539 -11.52 7.00 15.50
CA PHE A 539 -10.79 6.65 16.72
C PHE A 539 -10.82 5.15 17.02
N TYR A 540 -11.96 4.47 16.83
CA TYR A 540 -12.06 3.03 17.04
C TYR A 540 -11.07 2.21 16.18
N ASN A 541 -10.76 2.65 14.94
CA ASN A 541 -9.74 2.01 14.11
C ASN A 541 -8.35 2.18 14.73
N SER A 542 -8.06 3.39 15.22
CA SER A 542 -6.80 3.68 15.91
C SER A 542 -6.62 2.82 17.16
N LEU A 543 -7.70 2.65 17.93
CA LEU A 543 -7.73 1.80 19.13
C LEU A 543 -7.48 0.32 18.78
N GLN A 544 -8.13 -0.21 17.75
CA GLN A 544 -7.97 -1.61 17.32
C GLN A 544 -6.59 -1.91 16.73
N MET A 545 -6.04 -0.99 15.94
CA MET A 545 -4.68 -1.12 15.43
C MET A 545 -3.67 -1.13 16.59
N CYS A 546 -3.86 -0.29 17.62
CA CYS A 546 -3.04 -0.34 18.82
C CYS A 546 -3.23 -1.67 19.58
N PHE A 547 -4.47 -2.13 19.74
CA PHE A 547 -4.76 -3.42 20.37
C PHE A 547 -4.06 -4.58 19.68
N GLY A 548 -4.14 -4.66 18.35
CA GLY A 548 -3.43 -5.67 17.56
C GLY A 548 -1.91 -5.60 17.71
N ALA A 549 -1.35 -4.38 17.76
CA ALA A 549 0.08 -4.18 17.97
C ALA A 549 0.54 -4.61 19.38
N VAL A 550 -0.27 -4.34 20.41
CA VAL A 550 -0.02 -4.80 21.78
C VAL A 550 -0.12 -6.32 21.86
N LEU A 551 -1.16 -6.92 21.26
CA LEU A 551 -1.33 -8.37 21.22
C LEU A 551 -0.14 -9.06 20.56
N ALA A 552 0.32 -8.56 19.42
CA ALA A 552 1.51 -9.07 18.75
C ALA A 552 2.79 -8.94 19.61
N ALA A 553 2.95 -7.82 20.33
CA ALA A 553 4.08 -7.62 21.23
C ALA A 553 4.05 -8.57 22.44
N VAL A 554 2.88 -8.80 23.02
CA VAL A 554 2.65 -9.76 24.11
C VAL A 554 2.96 -11.18 23.63
N LEU A 555 2.42 -11.59 22.47
CA LEU A 555 2.71 -12.91 21.89
C LEU A 555 4.20 -13.09 21.59
N THR A 556 4.86 -12.06 21.06
CA THR A 556 6.31 -12.13 20.79
C THR A 556 7.11 -12.28 22.09
N ARG A 557 6.64 -11.72 23.20
CA ARG A 557 7.30 -11.83 24.51
C ARG A 557 7.08 -13.19 25.16
N TYR A 558 5.87 -13.75 25.10
CA TYR A 558 5.52 -14.98 25.83
C TYR A 558 5.55 -16.26 24.97
N ALA A 559 5.40 -16.15 23.65
CA ALA A 559 5.32 -17.26 22.71
C ALA A 559 6.23 -17.02 21.48
N ARG A 560 7.49 -16.65 21.74
CA ARG A 560 8.46 -16.24 20.71
C ARG A 560 8.58 -17.21 19.53
N SER A 561 8.69 -18.52 19.80
CA SER A 561 8.81 -19.55 18.76
C SER A 561 7.56 -19.64 17.87
N TRP A 562 6.37 -19.40 18.43
CA TRP A 562 5.13 -19.35 17.67
C TRP A 562 5.06 -18.05 16.85
N SER A 563 5.38 -16.91 17.46
CA SER A 563 5.31 -15.60 16.79
C SER A 563 6.26 -15.52 15.58
N GLU A 564 7.52 -15.97 15.73
CA GLU A 564 8.49 -16.01 14.63
C GLU A 564 8.00 -16.87 13.46
N ARG A 565 7.17 -17.89 13.73
CA ARG A 565 6.72 -18.84 12.72
C ARG A 565 5.36 -18.52 12.11
N PHE A 566 4.45 -17.90 12.86
CA PHE A 566 3.03 -17.85 12.51
C PHE A 566 2.40 -16.45 12.59
N LEU A 567 2.99 -15.47 13.29
CA LEU A 567 2.36 -14.16 13.49
C LEU A 567 2.04 -13.46 12.16
N VAL A 568 3.02 -13.42 11.25
CA VAL A 568 2.85 -12.80 9.93
C VAL A 568 1.80 -13.54 9.10
N ALA A 569 1.79 -14.87 9.14
CA ALA A 569 0.82 -15.69 8.42
C ALA A 569 -0.61 -15.50 8.97
N ALA A 570 -0.77 -15.44 10.30
CA ALA A 570 -2.05 -15.20 10.96
C ALA A 570 -2.59 -13.81 10.63
N ALA A 571 -1.76 -12.77 10.75
CA ALA A 571 -2.16 -11.40 10.43
C ALA A 571 -2.50 -11.22 8.93
N ALA A 572 -1.69 -11.79 8.03
CA ALA A 572 -1.98 -11.80 6.60
C ALA A 572 -3.29 -12.55 6.29
N GLY A 573 -3.52 -13.70 6.94
CA GLY A 573 -4.76 -14.46 6.86
C GLY A 573 -5.97 -13.62 7.26
N ILE A 574 -5.93 -12.98 8.45
CA ILE A 574 -6.99 -12.10 8.94
C ILE A 574 -7.31 -10.98 7.94
N ILE A 575 -6.29 -10.27 7.47
CA ILE A 575 -6.46 -9.16 6.53
C ILE A 575 -7.08 -9.66 5.22
N ALA A 576 -6.58 -10.77 4.67
CA ALA A 576 -7.09 -11.33 3.43
C ALA A 576 -8.54 -11.84 3.57
N GLY A 577 -8.84 -12.55 4.66
CA GLY A 577 -10.17 -13.11 4.93
C GLY A 577 -11.26 -12.05 5.04
N GLU A 578 -11.02 -11.03 5.87
CA GLU A 578 -11.98 -9.92 6.00
C GLU A 578 -12.10 -9.12 4.71
N SER A 579 -10.98 -8.84 4.01
CA SER A 579 -11.01 -8.07 2.78
C SER A 579 -11.76 -8.78 1.66
N LEU A 580 -11.52 -10.08 1.45
CA LEU A 580 -12.21 -10.88 0.42
C LEU A 580 -13.71 -10.97 0.72
N MET A 581 -14.09 -11.21 1.98
CA MET A 581 -15.50 -11.22 2.37
C MET A 581 -16.12 -9.83 2.18
N GLY A 582 -15.43 -8.76 2.54
CA GLY A 582 -15.86 -7.38 2.31
C GLY A 582 -16.16 -7.09 0.84
N VAL A 583 -15.26 -7.48 -0.07
CA VAL A 583 -15.51 -7.35 -1.52
C VAL A 583 -16.69 -8.22 -1.97
N GLY A 584 -16.78 -9.47 -1.51
CA GLY A 584 -17.90 -10.35 -1.83
C GLY A 584 -19.25 -9.79 -1.37
N ILE A 585 -19.28 -9.16 -0.21
CA ILE A 585 -20.45 -8.47 0.35
C ILE A 585 -20.89 -7.30 -0.53
N SER A 586 -19.94 -6.48 -1.02
CA SER A 586 -20.23 -5.37 -1.93
C SER A 586 -20.72 -5.86 -3.29
N ILE A 587 -20.14 -6.94 -3.83
CA ILE A 587 -20.62 -7.57 -5.06
C ILE A 587 -22.06 -8.04 -4.90
N GLN A 588 -22.38 -8.72 -3.79
CA GLN A 588 -23.75 -9.18 -3.52
C GLN A 588 -24.75 -8.01 -3.48
N ALA A 589 -24.36 -6.87 -2.90
CA ALA A 589 -25.20 -5.69 -2.80
C ALA A 589 -25.53 -5.05 -4.16
N LEU A 590 -24.81 -5.37 -5.24
CA LEU A 590 -25.16 -4.93 -6.59
C LEU A 590 -26.33 -5.71 -7.20
N PHE A 591 -26.62 -6.91 -6.67
CA PHE A 591 -27.66 -7.80 -7.19
C PHE A 591 -28.95 -7.78 -6.37
N THR A 592 -29.00 -7.01 -5.29
CA THR A 592 -30.14 -6.84 -4.37
C THR A 592 -30.55 -5.39 -4.35
#